data_AF-A0A2T7NUV7-F1
#
_entry.id   AF-A0A2T7NUV7-F1
#
_cell.length_a   1.000
_cell.length_b   1.000
_cell.length_c   1.000
_cell.angle_alpha   90.00
_cell.angle_beta   90.00
_cell.angle_gamma   90.00
#
_symmetry.space_group_name_H-M   'P 1'
#
loop_
_entity.id
_entity.type
_entity.pdbx_description
1 polymer ?
#
loop_
_entity_poly.entity_id
_entity_poly.type
_entity_poly.pdbx_seq_one_letter_code
_entity_poly.pdbx_strand_id
1 'polypeptide(L)'
;MSFCSSEERDSTVCYEDVLAEPEGSHSIDCVWKLSYCCFNCSKGCCYNLLAIFCGIPSALCWGFEFAIIAFYHIWYLTPCLRAYMINCGMMQKYFEACLRCCIGPVCETCGLFFSQITVKNVS
;
A
#
# COMPACT_ATOMS: atom_id res chain seq x y z
N MET A 1 -10.55 14.49 -3.80
CA MET A 1 -10.41 13.04 -3.99
C MET A 1 -10.83 12.37 -2.68
N SER A 2 -11.94 11.68 -2.50
CA SER A 2 -13.08 11.33 -3.36
C SER A 2 -14.21 10.86 -2.43
N PHE A 3 -14.89 11.77 -1.74
CA PHE A 3 -16.04 11.41 -0.88
C PHE A 3 -17.30 12.21 -1.21
N CYS A 4 -17.38 12.76 -2.42
CA CYS A 4 -18.53 13.49 -2.94
C CYS A 4 -19.18 12.73 -4.13
N SER A 5 -19.31 11.40 -4.06
CA SER A 5 -19.92 10.64 -5.18
C SER A 5 -20.71 9.36 -4.86
N SER A 6 -20.89 8.93 -3.61
CA SER A 6 -21.62 7.65 -3.38
C SER A 6 -22.83 7.68 -2.44
N GLU A 7 -23.14 8.76 -1.74
CA GLU A 7 -24.25 8.77 -0.76
C GLU A 7 -25.40 9.73 -1.14
N GLU A 8 -25.65 9.95 -2.44
CA GLU A 8 -26.65 10.93 -2.90
C GLU A 8 -27.98 10.33 -3.37
N ARG A 9 -28.25 9.02 -3.18
CA ARG A 9 -29.41 8.37 -3.86
C ARG A 9 -30.54 7.79 -2.99
N ASP A 10 -30.69 8.17 -1.73
CA ASP A 10 -31.75 7.56 -0.88
C ASP A 10 -32.50 8.50 0.08
N SER A 11 -32.30 9.82 0.02
CA SER A 11 -32.89 10.70 1.07
C SER A 11 -34.28 11.25 0.76
N THR A 12 -34.74 11.22 -0.50
CA THR A 12 -36.10 11.62 -0.87
C THR A 12 -37.13 10.58 -0.43
N VAL A 13 -36.80 9.29 -0.54
CA VAL A 13 -37.73 8.19 -0.24
C VAL A 13 -38.14 8.18 1.24
N CYS A 14 -37.23 8.42 2.19
CA CYS A 14 -37.57 8.38 3.62
C CYS A 14 -38.35 9.59 4.16
N TYR A 15 -38.33 10.76 3.50
CA TYR A 15 -39.05 11.94 4.02
C TYR A 15 -40.52 11.92 3.56
N GLU A 16 -40.76 11.65 2.28
CA GLU A 16 -42.11 11.65 1.69
C GLU A 16 -42.97 10.49 2.23
N ASP A 17 -42.36 9.33 2.52
CA ASP A 17 -43.08 8.18 3.10
C ASP A 17 -43.46 8.39 4.58
N VAL A 18 -42.80 9.30 5.30
CA VAL A 18 -43.06 9.56 6.74
C VAL A 18 -44.13 10.64 6.96
N LEU A 19 -44.37 11.52 5.98
CA LEU A 19 -45.25 12.71 6.10
C LEU A 19 -46.41 12.71 5.09
N ALA A 20 -46.96 11.55 4.77
CA ALA A 20 -48.09 11.37 3.86
C ALA A 20 -49.42 11.98 4.37
N GLU A 21 -49.52 13.31 4.49
CA GLU A 21 -50.78 14.03 4.74
C GLU A 21 -51.12 15.01 3.58
N PRO A 22 -52.40 15.06 3.14
CA PRO A 22 -52.82 15.69 1.89
C PRO A 22 -52.88 17.23 1.93
N GLU A 23 -52.77 17.82 0.74
CA GLU A 23 -52.55 19.24 0.49
C GLU A 23 -53.76 20.12 0.85
N GLY A 24 -53.58 21.06 1.79
CA GLY A 24 -54.69 21.91 2.23
C GLY A 24 -54.39 23.06 3.18
N SER A 25 -53.35 23.87 2.96
CA SER A 25 -53.33 25.28 3.43
C SER A 25 -52.12 26.07 2.92
N HIS A 26 -52.39 27.21 2.29
CA HIS A 26 -51.50 28.05 1.47
C HIS A 26 -50.37 28.80 2.25
N SER A 27 -49.95 28.28 3.42
CA SER A 27 -48.80 28.73 4.23
C SER A 27 -47.75 27.63 4.46
N ILE A 28 -48.00 26.41 3.99
CA ILE A 28 -47.19 25.20 4.24
C ILE A 28 -46.03 25.04 3.24
N ASP A 29 -46.09 25.59 2.03
CA ASP A 29 -45.04 25.43 1.01
C ASP A 29 -43.66 25.96 1.45
N CYS A 30 -43.62 27.09 2.15
CA CYS A 30 -42.38 27.68 2.64
C CYS A 30 -41.78 26.85 3.78
N VAL A 31 -42.62 26.41 4.72
CA VAL A 31 -42.21 25.55 5.85
C VAL A 31 -41.75 24.20 5.34
N TRP A 32 -42.41 23.64 4.33
CA TRP A 32 -42.04 22.39 3.69
C TRP A 32 -40.67 22.51 3.01
N LYS A 33 -40.46 23.54 2.18
CA LYS A 33 -39.16 23.80 1.53
C LYS A 33 -38.03 24.05 2.53
N LEU A 34 -38.30 24.79 3.61
CA LEU A 34 -37.31 25.03 4.65
C LEU A 34 -36.98 23.76 5.43
N SER A 35 -37.99 22.93 5.74
CA SER A 35 -37.79 21.65 6.43
C SER A 35 -37.00 20.66 5.57
N TYR A 36 -37.30 20.59 4.27
CA TYR A 36 -36.48 19.85 3.30
C TYR A 36 -35.05 20.34 3.24
N CYS A 37 -34.85 21.66 3.17
CA CYS A 37 -33.53 22.26 3.12
C CYS A 37 -32.74 21.97 4.40
N CYS A 38 -33.35 22.17 5.57
CA CYS A 38 -32.74 21.86 6.87
C CYS A 38 -32.42 20.38 7.03
N PHE A 39 -33.32 19.48 6.62
CA PHE A 39 -33.11 18.04 6.71
C PHE A 39 -31.95 17.57 5.81
N ASN A 40 -31.92 18.02 4.55
CA ASN A 40 -30.84 17.69 3.62
C ASN A 40 -29.51 18.32 4.06
N CYS A 41 -29.52 19.56 4.55
CA CYS A 41 -28.33 20.23 5.07
C CYS A 41 -27.79 19.53 6.33
N SER A 42 -28.68 19.10 7.24
CA SER A 42 -28.29 18.35 8.44
C SER A 42 -27.69 17.00 8.09
N LYS A 43 -28.24 16.26 7.12
CA LYS A 43 -27.69 14.97 6.66
C LYS A 43 -26.28 15.13 6.09
N GLY A 44 -26.07 16.08 5.20
CA GLY A 44 -24.76 16.35 4.60
C GLY A 44 -23.73 16.86 5.60
N CYS A 45 -24.14 17.75 6.52
CA CYS A 45 -23.24 18.30 7.53
C CYS A 45 -22.84 17.25 8.58
N CYS A 46 -23.78 16.45 9.09
CA CYS A 46 -23.49 15.39 10.05
C CYS A 46 -22.61 14.29 9.45
N TYR A 47 -22.86 13.85 8.22
CA TYR A 47 -22.02 12.86 7.55
C TYR A 47 -20.58 13.35 7.37
N ASN A 48 -20.41 14.58 6.87
CA ASN A 48 -19.09 15.17 6.68
C ASN A 48 -18.38 15.41 8.02
N LEU A 49 -19.09 15.83 9.07
CA LEU A 49 -18.50 16.00 10.40
C LEU A 49 -18.02 14.67 10.98
N LEU A 50 -18.81 13.59 10.89
CA LEU A 50 -18.36 12.26 11.32
C LEU A 50 -17.18 11.76 10.48
N ALA A 51 -17.22 11.95 9.16
CA ALA A 51 -16.14 11.54 8.28
C ALA A 51 -14.84 12.29 8.56
N ILE A 52 -14.91 13.59 8.84
CA ILE A 52 -13.76 14.41 9.23
C ILE A 52 -13.26 13.98 10.61
N PHE A 53 -14.15 13.80 11.59
CA PHE A 53 -13.77 13.40 12.94
C PHE A 53 -13.19 11.99 13.02
N CYS A 54 -13.60 11.06 12.15
CA CYS A 54 -13.05 9.70 12.08
C CYS A 54 -11.83 9.61 11.15
N GLY A 55 -11.83 10.38 10.07
CA GLY A 55 -10.77 10.38 9.05
C GLY A 55 -9.50 11.08 9.52
N ILE A 56 -9.60 12.23 10.18
CA ILE A 56 -8.44 12.98 10.71
C ILE A 56 -7.60 12.14 11.69
N PRO A 57 -8.16 11.57 12.78
CA PRO A 57 -7.36 10.79 13.73
C PRO A 57 -6.76 9.56 13.06
N SER A 58 -7.49 8.92 12.15
CA SER A 58 -6.97 7.80 11.37
C SER A 58 -5.75 8.21 10.56
N ALA A 59 -5.84 9.30 9.79
CA ALA A 59 -4.72 9.83 9.01
C ALA A 59 -3.51 10.22 9.87
N LEU A 60 -3.75 10.80 11.06
CA LEU A 60 -2.69 11.14 12.01
C LEU A 60 -2.01 9.90 12.59
N CYS A 61 -2.77 8.86 12.98
CA CYS A 61 -2.21 7.59 13.46
C CYS A 61 -1.33 6.92 12.40
N TRP A 62 -1.81 6.84 11.16
CA TRP A 62 -1.03 6.29 10.05
C TRP A 62 0.23 7.11 9.77
N GLY A 63 0.13 8.44 9.76
CA GLY A 63 1.28 9.33 9.55
C GLY A 63 2.37 9.17 10.62
N PHE A 64 1.97 9.01 11.88
CA PHE A 64 2.89 8.79 12.99
C PHE A 64 3.62 7.44 12.88
N GLU A 65 2.90 6.37 12.54
CA GLU A 65 3.48 5.05 12.33
C GLU A 65 4.52 5.08 11.20
N PHE A 66 4.18 5.69 10.06
CA PHE A 66 5.13 5.85 8.95
C PHE A 66 6.37 6.66 9.35
N ALA A 67 6.24 7.67 10.22
CA ALA A 67 7.36 8.43 10.71
C ALA A 67 8.32 7.59 11.57
N ILE A 68 7.79 6.77 12.48
CA ILE A 68 8.60 5.87 13.31
C ILE A 68 9.31 4.83 12.43
N ILE A 69 8.60 4.21 11.50
CA ILE A 69 9.17 3.22 10.58
C ILE A 69 10.30 3.85 9.76
N ALA A 70 10.10 5.06 9.23
CA ALA A 70 11.13 5.76 8.47
C ALA A 70 12.38 6.05 9.31
N PHE A 71 12.19 6.50 10.56
CA PHE A 71 13.30 6.71 11.49
C PHE A 71 14.04 5.39 11.75
N TYR A 72 13.34 4.33 12.14
CA TYR A 72 13.96 3.02 12.37
C TYR A 72 14.69 2.50 11.12
N HIS A 73 14.12 2.68 9.94
CA HIS A 73 14.73 2.24 8.69
C HIS A 73 16.10 2.89 8.45
N ILE A 74 16.15 4.21 8.58
CA ILE A 74 17.36 5.00 8.34
C ILE A 74 18.42 4.68 9.40
N TRP A 75 18.03 4.66 10.68
CA TRP A 75 18.97 4.55 11.78
C TRP A 75 19.39 3.13 12.11
N TYR A 76 18.54 2.13 11.91
CA TYR A 76 18.84 0.74 12.24
C TYR A 76 19.00 -0.15 11.01
N LEU A 77 18.07 -0.10 10.06
CA LEU A 77 18.16 -0.97 8.87
C LEU A 77 19.37 -0.64 8.00
N THR A 78 19.70 0.64 7.83
CA THR A 78 20.86 1.06 7.02
C THR A 78 22.19 0.51 7.56
N PRO A 79 22.54 0.67 8.87
CA PRO A 79 23.76 0.07 9.39
C PRO A 79 23.69 -1.47 9.40
N CYS A 80 22.53 -2.07 9.69
CA CYS A 80 22.36 -3.52 9.61
C CYS A 80 22.60 -4.06 8.19
N LEU A 81 22.06 -3.40 7.17
CA LEU A 81 22.27 -3.78 5.77
C LEU A 81 23.74 -3.64 5.39
N ARG A 82 24.40 -2.57 5.84
CA ARG A 82 25.84 -2.39 5.61
C ARG A 82 26.69 -3.46 6.30
N ALA A 83 26.35 -3.84 7.52
CA ALA A 83 26.99 -4.96 8.22
C ALA A 83 26.74 -6.30 7.50
N TYR A 84 25.52 -6.51 7.02
CA TYR A 84 25.15 -7.71 6.26
C TYR A 84 25.94 -7.81 4.94
N MET A 85 26.07 -6.71 4.19
CA MET A 85 26.88 -6.66 2.98
C MET A 85 28.35 -7.00 3.24
N ILE A 86 28.93 -6.54 4.37
CA ILE A 86 30.30 -6.92 4.76
C ILE A 86 30.39 -8.43 5.01
N ASN A 87 29.44 -8.99 5.76
CA ASN A 87 29.41 -10.43 6.05
C ASN A 87 29.24 -11.27 4.77
N CYS A 88 28.31 -10.89 3.90
CA CYS A 88 28.13 -11.54 2.60
C CYS A 88 29.39 -11.43 1.73
N GLY A 89 30.07 -10.28 1.71
CA GLY A 89 31.32 -10.11 0.98
C GLY A 89 32.43 -11.04 1.51
N MET A 90 32.49 -11.28 2.81
CA MET A 90 33.41 -12.26 3.39
C MET A 90 33.05 -13.69 3.00
N MET A 91 31.77 -14.05 3.04
CA MET A 91 31.29 -15.37 2.59
C MET A 91 31.55 -15.61 1.10
N GLN A 92 31.38 -14.59 0.27
CA GLN A 92 31.67 -14.68 -1.17
C GLN A 92 33.16 -14.98 -1.41
N LYS A 93 34.06 -14.28 -0.71
CA LYS A 93 35.51 -14.55 -0.80
C LYS A 93 35.86 -15.95 -0.33
N TYR A 94 35.24 -16.41 0.75
CA TYR A 94 35.41 -17.78 1.23
C TYR A 94 34.97 -18.80 0.17
N PHE A 95 33.78 -18.60 -0.41
CA PHE A 95 33.24 -19.47 -1.44
C PHE A 95 34.12 -19.46 -2.70
N GLU A 96 34.59 -18.29 -3.14
CA GLU A 96 35.53 -18.16 -4.25
C GLU A 96 36.83 -18.92 -3.98
N ALA A 97 37.38 -18.82 -2.78
CA ALA A 97 38.58 -19.56 -2.39
C ALA A 97 38.34 -21.08 -2.43
N CYS A 98 37.21 -21.56 -1.92
CA CYS A 98 36.82 -22.97 -2.02
C CYS A 98 36.68 -23.43 -3.47
N LEU A 99 36.02 -22.64 -4.33
CA LEU A 99 35.86 -22.95 -5.74
C LEU A 99 37.22 -23.01 -6.45
N ARG A 100 38.11 -22.05 -6.20
CA ARG A 100 39.46 -22.03 -6.79
C ARG A 100 40.29 -23.24 -6.35
N CYS A 101 40.28 -23.58 -5.07
CA CYS A 101 41.06 -24.70 -4.53
C CYS A 101 40.53 -26.07 -4.95
N CYS A 102 39.20 -26.25 -5.03
CA CYS A 102 38.60 -27.55 -5.32
C CYS A 102 38.26 -27.73 -6.80
N ILE A 103 37.57 -26.76 -7.40
CA ILE A 103 37.07 -26.87 -8.77
C ILE A 103 38.14 -26.48 -9.78
N GLY A 104 39.03 -25.53 -9.45
CA GLY A 104 40.19 -25.17 -10.27
C GLY A 104 41.00 -26.38 -10.77
N PRO A 105 41.56 -27.22 -9.87
CA PRO A 105 42.34 -28.39 -10.29
C PRO A 105 41.48 -29.47 -10.98
N VAL A 106 40.19 -29.59 -10.63
CA VAL A 106 39.28 -30.54 -11.29
C VAL A 106 39.03 -30.11 -12.75
N CYS A 107 38.76 -28.84 -12.99
CA CYS A 107 38.59 -28.32 -14.36
C CYS A 107 39.88 -28.44 -15.17
N GLU A 108 41.04 -28.16 -14.57
CA GLU A 108 42.34 -28.30 -15.24
C GLU A 108 42.62 -29.76 -15.63
N THR A 109 42.43 -30.70 -14.70
CA THR A 109 42.63 -32.13 -14.97
C THR A 109 41.63 -32.65 -16.01
N CYS A 110 40.35 -32.32 -15.91
CA CYS A 110 39.35 -32.66 -16.94
C CYS A 110 39.74 -32.09 -18.31
N GLY A 111 40.21 -30.83 -18.38
CA GLY A 111 40.68 -30.21 -19.62
C GLY A 111 41.86 -30.97 -20.24
N LEU A 112 42.82 -31.41 -19.42
CA LEU A 112 43.93 -32.25 -19.87
C LEU A 112 43.47 -33.62 -20.39
N PHE A 113 42.52 -34.26 -19.70
CA PHE A 113 41.96 -35.54 -20.16
C PHE A 113 41.29 -35.43 -21.53
N PHE A 114 40.51 -34.36 -21.78
CA PHE A 114 39.88 -34.15 -23.08
C PHE A 114 40.87 -33.72 -24.17
N SER A 115 41.91 -32.95 -23.84
CA SER A 115 42.96 -32.54 -24.79
C SER A 115 43.80 -33.73 -25.31
N GLN A 116 44.03 -34.73 -24.46
CA GLN A 116 44.73 -35.96 -24.85
C GLN A 116 43.92 -36.81 -25.86
N ILE A 117 42.62 -36.58 -26.01
CA ILE A 117 41.77 -37.21 -27.03
C ILE A 117 41.84 -36.35 -28.31
N THR A 118 43.01 -36.31 -28.93
CA THR A 118 43.17 -35.74 -30.26
C THR A 118 42.76 -36.78 -31.31
N VAL A 119 41.57 -36.63 -31.90
CA VAL A 119 41.12 -37.45 -33.03
C VAL A 119 41.98 -37.13 -34.25
N LYS A 120 42.86 -38.06 -34.64
CA LYS A 120 43.55 -37.99 -35.94
C LYS A 120 42.54 -38.28 -37.03
N ASN A 121 42.08 -37.25 -37.74
CA ASN A 121 41.29 -37.44 -38.95
C ASN A 121 42.21 -38.06 -40.01
N VAL A 122 41.98 -39.33 -40.32
CA VAL A 122 42.63 -40.02 -41.43
C VAL A 122 41.88 -39.64 -42.70
N SER A 123 42.44 -38.67 -43.44
CA SER A 123 42.05 -38.36 -44.83
C SER A 123 42.61 -39.37 -45.81
#